data_AF-G7MLR5-F1
#
_entry.id   AF-G7MLR5-F1
#
_cell.length_a   1.000
_cell.length_b   1.000
_cell.length_c   1.000
_cell.angle_alpha   90.00
_cell.angle_beta   90.00
_cell.angle_gamma   90.00
#
_symmetry.space_group_name_H-M   'P 1'
#
loop_
_entity.id
_entity.type
_entity.pdbx_description
1 polymer ?
#
loop_
_entity_poly.entity_id
_entity_poly.type
_entity_poly.pdbx_seq_one_letter_code
_entity_poly.pdbx_strand_id
1 'polypeptide(L)'
;MVCGGFACSKNCLCALNLLYTLVSLLLIGIAAWGIGFGLISSLRVVGVVIAVGIFLFLIALVGLIGAVKHHQVLLFFYMIILLVVFIVQFSVSCACLALNQEQQGQLLEVGWNSTASARNDIQRNLNCCGFRNFNPNDTCLASCFKSGHPCSPCAPIIGEYAGEVLRFVGGIGLFFSFTEILGVWLTYRYRNQKDPRANPSAFL
;
A
#
# COMPACT_ATOMS: atom_id res chain seq x y z
N MET A 1 -37.84 -2.77 -18.99
CA MET A 1 -37.15 -3.23 -17.75
C MET A 1 -35.67 -3.35 -18.04
N VAL A 2 -34.82 -2.75 -17.22
CA VAL A 2 -33.42 -2.40 -17.51
C VAL A 2 -32.53 -3.64 -17.59
N CYS A 3 -32.50 -4.29 -18.76
CA CYS A 3 -31.64 -5.43 -19.07
C CYS A 3 -30.13 -5.08 -19.06
N GLY A 4 -29.78 -3.77 -19.05
CA GLY A 4 -28.40 -3.28 -19.03
C GLY A 4 -27.75 -3.20 -17.64
N GLY A 5 -28.52 -3.22 -16.55
CA GLY A 5 -27.99 -3.00 -15.19
C GLY A 5 -27.09 -4.13 -14.70
N PHE A 6 -27.51 -5.38 -14.94
CA PHE A 6 -26.78 -6.57 -14.50
C PHE A 6 -25.45 -6.77 -15.25
N ALA A 7 -25.49 -6.69 -16.59
CA ALA A 7 -24.29 -6.81 -17.41
C ALA A 7 -23.31 -5.66 -17.15
N CYS A 8 -23.79 -4.42 -16.98
CA CYS A 8 -22.94 -3.28 -16.64
C CYS A 8 -22.28 -3.45 -15.26
N SER A 9 -23.06 -3.83 -14.23
CA SER A 9 -22.52 -4.04 -12.87
C SER A 9 -21.50 -5.18 -12.85
N LYS A 10 -21.80 -6.30 -13.55
CA LYS A 10 -20.87 -7.42 -13.73
C LYS A 10 -19.57 -7.00 -14.41
N ASN A 11 -19.67 -6.34 -15.57
CA ASN A 11 -18.50 -5.94 -16.35
C ASN A 11 -17.64 -4.91 -15.62
N CYS A 12 -18.29 -3.96 -14.93
CA CYS A 12 -17.59 -2.97 -14.12
C CYS A 12 -16.86 -3.62 -12.94
N LEU A 13 -17.52 -4.55 -12.23
CA LEU A 13 -16.90 -5.28 -11.13
C LEU A 13 -15.75 -6.20 -11.60
N CYS A 14 -15.90 -6.85 -12.75
CA CYS A 14 -14.81 -7.61 -13.38
C CYS A 14 -13.64 -6.70 -13.78
N ALA A 15 -13.91 -5.56 -14.42
CA ALA A 15 -12.89 -4.62 -14.84
C ALA A 15 -12.10 -4.05 -13.64
N LEU A 16 -12.81 -3.71 -12.55
CA LEU A 16 -12.20 -3.24 -11.31
C LEU A 16 -11.29 -4.31 -10.69
N ASN A 17 -11.73 -5.56 -10.62
CA ASN A 17 -10.90 -6.66 -10.11
C ASN A 17 -9.72 -7.01 -11.03
N LEU A 18 -9.88 -6.89 -12.35
CA LEU A 18 -8.77 -7.04 -13.29
C LEU A 18 -7.73 -5.94 -13.11
N LEU A 19 -8.15 -4.68 -12.90
CA LEU A 19 -7.26 -3.58 -12.58
C LEU A 19 -6.48 -3.85 -11.28
N TYR A 20 -7.16 -4.30 -10.22
CA TYR A 20 -6.48 -4.66 -8.96
C TYR A 20 -5.53 -5.84 -9.11
N THR A 21 -5.88 -6.82 -9.95
CA THR A 21 -4.99 -7.93 -10.30
C THR A 21 -3.71 -7.40 -10.97
N LEU A 22 -3.82 -6.51 -11.95
CA LEU A 22 -2.66 -5.90 -12.62
C LEU A 22 -1.78 -5.11 -11.63
N VAL A 23 -2.39 -4.28 -10.78
CA VAL A 23 -1.66 -3.50 -9.76
C VAL A 23 -0.91 -4.44 -8.80
N SER A 24 -1.55 -5.52 -8.34
CA SER A 24 -0.92 -6.49 -7.44
C SER A 24 0.25 -7.23 -8.08
N LEU A 25 0.12 -7.66 -9.35
CA LEU A 25 1.21 -8.29 -10.09
C LEU A 25 2.38 -7.33 -10.34
N LEU A 26 2.10 -6.05 -10.61
CA LEU A 26 3.13 -5.02 -10.75
C LEU A 26 3.88 -4.80 -9.42
N LEU A 27 3.17 -4.73 -8.29
CA LEU A 27 3.80 -4.60 -6.97
C LEU A 27 4.73 -5.77 -6.65
N ILE A 28 4.26 -7.00 -6.88
CA ILE A 28 5.07 -8.21 -6.68
C ILE A 28 6.27 -8.22 -7.64
N GLY A 29 6.05 -7.88 -8.92
CA GLY A 29 7.09 -7.86 -9.94
C GLY A 29 8.21 -6.87 -9.65
N ILE A 30 7.86 -5.64 -9.28
CA ILE A 30 8.85 -4.60 -8.93
C ILE A 30 9.63 -4.99 -7.68
N ALA A 31 8.95 -5.53 -6.65
CA ALA A 31 9.61 -5.97 -5.43
C ALA A 31 10.57 -7.14 -5.69
N ALA A 32 10.15 -8.15 -6.45
CA ALA A 32 10.98 -9.29 -6.81
C ALA A 32 12.18 -8.88 -7.69
N TRP A 33 11.97 -7.97 -8.64
CA TRP A 33 13.04 -7.41 -9.47
C TRP A 33 14.06 -6.64 -8.62
N GLY A 34 13.62 -5.84 -7.65
CA GLY A 34 14.49 -5.11 -6.73
C GLY A 34 15.40 -6.01 -5.87
N ILE A 35 14.93 -7.20 -5.50
CA ILE A 35 15.77 -8.22 -4.81
C ILE A 35 16.84 -8.75 -5.77
N GLY A 36 16.46 -9.10 -7.01
CA GLY A 36 17.35 -9.71 -7.99
C GLY A 36 18.59 -8.86 -8.33
N PHE A 37 18.46 -7.53 -8.27
CA PHE A 37 19.56 -6.59 -8.53
C PHE A 37 20.36 -6.19 -7.28
N GLY A 38 19.98 -6.65 -6.08
CA GLY A 38 20.66 -6.26 -4.83
C GLY A 38 20.55 -4.78 -4.49
N LEU A 39 19.62 -4.05 -5.12
CA LEU A 39 19.42 -2.60 -4.94
C LEU A 39 18.79 -2.24 -3.59
N ILE A 40 18.09 -3.19 -2.96
CA ILE A 40 17.36 -2.96 -1.70
C ILE A 40 17.98 -3.80 -0.58
N SER A 41 18.70 -3.17 0.34
CA SER A 41 19.39 -3.85 1.45
C SER A 41 18.47 -4.29 2.59
N SER A 42 17.25 -3.72 2.69
CA SER A 42 16.29 -4.08 3.72
C SER A 42 15.31 -5.16 3.24
N LEU A 43 15.59 -6.42 3.58
CA LEU A 43 14.67 -7.55 3.39
C LEU A 43 13.30 -7.32 4.05
N ARG A 44 13.24 -6.52 5.11
CA ARG A 44 12.00 -6.23 5.86
C ARG A 44 11.01 -5.41 5.04
N VAL A 45 11.44 -4.26 4.51
CA VAL A 45 10.59 -3.39 3.69
C VAL A 45 10.10 -4.13 2.44
N VAL A 46 10.98 -4.87 1.76
CA VAL A 46 10.58 -5.64 0.58
C VAL A 46 9.60 -6.75 0.93
N GLY A 47 9.81 -7.45 2.06
CA GLY A 47 8.90 -8.48 2.54
C GLY A 47 7.47 -7.96 2.77
N VAL A 48 7.33 -6.75 3.32
CA VAL A 48 6.02 -6.10 3.49
C VAL A 48 5.35 -5.83 2.14
N VAL A 49 6.07 -5.27 1.17
CA VAL A 49 5.53 -4.97 -0.17
C VAL A 49 5.05 -6.24 -0.87
N ILE A 50 5.83 -7.33 -0.80
CA ILE A 50 5.45 -8.62 -1.39
C ILE A 50 4.21 -9.20 -0.70
N ALA A 51 4.17 -9.17 0.63
CA ALA A 51 3.02 -9.68 1.39
C ALA A 51 1.73 -8.92 1.05
N VAL A 52 1.80 -7.58 0.97
CA VAL A 52 0.67 -6.74 0.53
C VAL A 52 0.27 -7.08 -0.90
N GLY A 53 1.22 -7.24 -1.81
CA GLY A 53 0.95 -7.61 -3.20
C GLY A 53 0.19 -8.95 -3.31
N ILE A 54 0.65 -9.98 -2.59
CA ILE A 54 -0.01 -11.30 -2.57
C ILE A 54 -1.42 -11.19 -1.98
N PHE A 55 -1.59 -10.46 -0.88
CA PHE A 55 -2.89 -10.25 -0.25
C PHE A 55 -3.91 -9.57 -1.20
N LEU A 56 -3.48 -8.51 -1.89
CA LEU A 56 -4.32 -7.81 -2.87
C LEU A 56 -4.68 -8.70 -4.06
N PHE A 57 -3.73 -9.52 -4.53
CA PHE A 57 -3.97 -10.48 -5.60
C PHE A 57 -5.07 -11.49 -5.22
N LEU A 58 -5.00 -12.05 -4.01
CA LEU A 58 -6.02 -13.00 -3.52
C LEU A 58 -7.41 -12.35 -3.42
N ILE A 59 -7.51 -11.12 -2.92
CA ILE A 59 -8.78 -10.37 -2.86
C ILE A 59 -9.35 -10.15 -4.26
N ALA A 60 -8.51 -9.74 -5.21
CA ALA A 60 -8.92 -9.50 -6.59
C ALA A 60 -9.42 -10.78 -7.28
N LEU A 61 -8.78 -11.93 -7.00
CA LEU A 61 -9.26 -13.23 -7.48
C LEU A 61 -10.63 -13.60 -6.89
N VAL A 62 -10.80 -13.43 -5.58
CA VAL A 62 -12.08 -13.67 -4.89
C VAL A 62 -13.18 -12.79 -5.49
N GLY A 63 -12.91 -11.51 -5.72
CA GLY A 63 -13.85 -10.58 -6.37
C GLY A 63 -14.18 -10.96 -7.81
N LEU A 64 -13.18 -11.35 -8.60
CA LEU A 64 -13.36 -11.79 -9.99
C LEU A 64 -14.19 -13.07 -10.08
N ILE A 65 -13.89 -14.08 -9.27
CA ILE A 65 -14.66 -15.33 -9.21
C ILE A 65 -16.10 -15.02 -8.76
N GLY A 66 -16.26 -14.17 -7.74
CA GLY A 66 -17.57 -13.72 -7.25
C GLY A 66 -18.40 -13.05 -8.34
N ALA A 67 -17.78 -12.19 -9.14
CA ALA A 67 -18.42 -11.50 -10.26
C ALA A 67 -18.77 -12.44 -11.43
N VAL A 68 -17.87 -13.35 -11.80
CA VAL A 68 -18.08 -14.26 -12.94
C VAL A 68 -19.14 -15.32 -12.63
N LYS A 69 -19.07 -15.94 -11.45
CA LYS A 69 -19.95 -17.03 -11.00
C LYS A 69 -21.21 -16.54 -10.30
N HIS A 70 -21.35 -15.24 -10.05
CA HIS A 70 -22.45 -14.66 -9.27
C HIS A 70 -22.62 -15.35 -7.90
N HIS A 71 -21.50 -15.73 -7.26
CA HIS A 71 -21.52 -16.49 -6.01
C HIS A 71 -21.82 -15.56 -4.83
N GLN A 72 -23.07 -15.58 -4.37
CA GLN A 72 -23.62 -14.66 -3.36
C GLN A 72 -22.78 -14.57 -2.08
N VAL A 73 -22.33 -15.71 -1.54
CA VAL A 73 -21.53 -15.75 -0.31
C VAL A 73 -20.12 -15.18 -0.54
N LEU A 74 -19.55 -15.36 -1.74
CA LEU A 74 -18.19 -14.92 -2.04
C LEU A 74 -18.16 -13.40 -2.22
N LEU A 75 -19.18 -12.86 -2.90
CA LEU A 75 -19.43 -11.41 -3.02
C LEU A 75 -19.68 -10.76 -1.65
N PHE A 76 -20.31 -11.48 -0.71
CA PHE A 76 -20.49 -10.98 0.65
C PHE A 76 -19.16 -10.83 1.39
N PHE A 77 -18.31 -11.86 1.41
CA PHE A 77 -16.98 -11.78 2.03
C PHE A 77 -16.11 -10.72 1.34
N TYR A 78 -16.13 -10.66 0.00
CA TYR A 78 -15.42 -9.63 -0.76
C TYR A 78 -15.83 -8.21 -0.35
N MET A 79 -17.14 -7.96 -0.21
CA MET A 79 -17.67 -6.66 0.23
C MET A 79 -17.17 -6.28 1.63
N ILE A 80 -17.18 -7.22 2.58
CA ILE A 80 -16.70 -6.99 3.95
C ILE A 80 -15.19 -6.71 3.96
N ILE A 81 -14.40 -7.51 3.22
CA ILE A 81 -12.96 -7.32 3.14
C ILE A 81 -12.62 -5.96 2.53
N LEU A 82 -13.26 -5.58 1.41
CA LEU A 82 -13.06 -4.25 0.81
C LEU A 82 -13.42 -3.13 1.77
N LEU A 83 -14.50 -3.27 2.56
CA LEU A 83 -14.88 -2.26 3.53
C LEU A 83 -13.84 -2.10 4.64
N VAL A 84 -13.27 -3.21 5.14
CA VAL A 84 -12.20 -3.17 6.15
C VAL A 84 -10.94 -2.53 5.59
N VAL A 85 -10.53 -2.91 4.37
CA VAL A 85 -9.37 -2.32 3.69
C VAL A 85 -9.58 -0.82 3.48
N PHE A 86 -10.77 -0.41 3.03
CA PHE A 86 -11.15 1.00 2.89
C PHE A 86 -10.99 1.77 4.19
N ILE A 87 -11.50 1.26 5.32
CA ILE A 87 -11.41 1.96 6.61
C ILE A 87 -9.94 2.15 7.01
N VAL A 88 -9.12 1.10 6.91
CA VAL A 88 -7.69 1.17 7.26
C VAL A 88 -6.95 2.12 6.33
N GLN A 89 -7.14 2.00 5.02
CA GLN A 89 -6.43 2.79 4.02
C GLN A 89 -6.81 4.26 4.09
N PHE A 90 -8.11 4.56 4.20
CA PHE A 90 -8.59 5.93 4.37
C PHE A 90 -8.00 6.56 5.64
N SER A 91 -7.99 5.83 6.75
CA SER A 91 -7.43 6.32 8.02
C SER A 91 -5.93 6.60 7.93
N VAL A 92 -5.15 5.66 7.37
CA VAL A 92 -3.69 5.81 7.21
C VAL A 92 -3.38 6.93 6.21
N SER A 93 -4.10 7.04 5.11
CA SER A 93 -3.93 8.11 4.12
C SER A 93 -4.21 9.49 4.71
N CYS A 94 -5.29 9.64 5.47
CA CYS A 94 -5.59 10.87 6.18
C CYS A 94 -4.50 11.21 7.20
N ALA A 95 -4.01 10.22 7.96
CA ALA A 95 -2.90 10.42 8.89
C ALA A 95 -1.63 10.91 8.15
N CYS A 96 -1.24 10.25 7.06
CA CYS A 96 -0.07 10.65 6.26
C CYS A 96 -0.17 12.06 5.69
N LEU A 97 -1.37 12.50 5.29
CA LEU A 97 -1.60 13.85 4.77
C LEU A 97 -1.70 14.93 5.86
N ALA A 98 -2.17 14.57 7.05
CA ALA A 98 -2.39 15.49 8.17
C ALA A 98 -1.19 15.62 9.13
N LEU A 99 -0.14 14.80 8.97
CA LEU A 99 1.04 14.84 9.82
C LEU A 99 1.79 16.18 9.71
N ASN A 100 2.01 16.82 10.86
CA ASN A 100 2.82 18.02 10.99
C ASN A 100 4.32 17.68 11.14
N GLN A 101 5.19 18.67 10.90
CA GLN A 101 6.66 18.47 10.98
C GLN A 101 7.12 17.98 12.36
N GLU A 102 6.52 18.45 13.45
CA GLU A 102 6.90 18.02 14.80
C GLU A 102 6.57 16.54 15.05
N GLN A 103 5.35 16.13 14.68
CA GLN A 103 4.89 14.74 14.81
C GLN A 103 5.72 13.81 13.91
N GLN A 104 6.02 14.26 12.70
CA GLN A 104 6.91 13.55 11.78
C GLN A 104 8.32 13.38 12.38
N GLY A 105 8.88 14.45 12.96
CA GLY A 105 10.19 14.43 13.61
C GLY A 105 10.25 13.43 14.77
N GLN A 106 9.20 13.37 15.61
CA GLN A 106 9.09 12.40 16.69
C GLN A 106 9.03 10.95 16.18
N LEU A 107 8.24 10.68 15.14
CA LEU A 107 8.16 9.35 14.53
C LEU A 107 9.50 8.91 13.93
N LEU A 108 10.20 9.82 13.25
CA LEU A 108 11.54 9.56 12.71
C LEU A 108 12.57 9.32 13.79
N GLU A 109 12.47 10.00 14.94
CA GLU A 109 13.37 9.81 16.07
C GLU A 109 13.18 8.45 16.74
N VAL A 110 11.93 8.03 16.92
CA VAL A 110 11.59 6.68 17.40
C VAL A 110 12.07 5.62 16.41
N GLY A 111 11.85 5.83 15.12
CA GLY A 111 12.32 4.95 14.05
C GLY A 111 13.85 4.86 14.01
N TRP A 112 14.53 6.00 14.15
CA TRP A 112 15.98 6.06 14.27
C TRP A 112 16.43 5.21 15.46
N ASN A 113 15.79 5.33 16.63
CA ASN A 113 16.16 4.59 17.84
C ASN A 113 15.86 3.09 17.84
N SER A 114 15.07 2.61 16.89
CA SER A 114 14.65 1.21 16.86
C SER A 114 15.72 0.25 16.32
N THR A 115 16.38 0.55 15.20
CA THR A 115 17.19 -0.46 14.50
C THR A 115 18.52 0.09 13.98
N ALA A 116 19.64 -0.48 14.45
CA ALA A 116 20.99 -0.07 14.04
C ALA A 116 21.30 -0.33 12.56
N SER A 117 20.78 -1.42 11.97
CA SER A 117 20.99 -1.70 10.54
C SER A 117 20.33 -0.65 9.65
N ALA A 118 19.10 -0.22 9.97
CA ALA A 118 18.42 0.84 9.22
C ALA A 118 19.19 2.17 9.32
N ARG A 119 19.73 2.51 10.49
CA ARG A 119 20.60 3.68 10.65
C ARG A 119 21.82 3.61 9.75
N ASN A 120 22.50 2.46 9.74
CA ASN A 120 23.71 2.24 8.94
C ASN A 120 23.44 2.41 7.44
N ASP A 121 22.33 1.85 6.95
CA ASP A 121 21.91 1.98 5.56
C ASP A 121 21.59 3.44 5.21
N ILE A 122 20.89 4.15 6.09
CA ILE A 122 20.56 5.56 5.90
C ILE A 122 21.83 6.42 5.87
N GLN A 123 22.74 6.25 6.84
CA GLN A 123 24.00 7.00 6.90
C GLN A 123 24.86 6.78 5.66
N ARG A 124 24.91 5.54 5.16
CA ARG A 124 25.67 5.19 3.96
C ARG A 124 25.03 5.78 2.69
N ASN A 125 23.71 5.69 2.55
CA ASN A 125 23.00 6.10 1.34
C ASN A 125 22.79 7.61 1.23
N LEU A 126 22.54 8.29 2.36
CA LEU A 126 22.31 9.74 2.42
C LEU A 126 23.57 10.55 2.77
N ASN A 127 24.71 9.89 3.01
CA ASN A 127 25.98 10.52 3.37
C ASN A 127 25.85 11.53 4.54
N CYS A 128 25.15 11.13 5.60
CA CYS A 128 24.90 11.93 6.80
C CYS A 128 25.25 11.12 8.06
N CYS A 129 25.47 11.81 9.20
CA CYS A 129 25.84 11.15 10.46
C CYS A 129 24.99 11.67 11.64
N GLY A 130 24.59 10.74 12.52
CA GLY A 130 23.69 11.02 13.65
C GLY A 130 22.30 11.51 13.23
N PHE A 131 21.38 11.60 14.19
CA PHE A 131 20.02 12.06 13.92
C PHE A 131 19.94 13.59 13.92
N ARG A 132 19.86 14.22 15.10
CA ARG A 132 19.89 15.68 15.24
C ARG A 132 21.30 16.22 15.41
N ASN A 133 22.12 15.51 16.18
CA ASN A 133 23.52 15.82 16.46
C ASN A 133 24.37 14.55 16.29
N PHE A 134 25.66 14.73 16.08
CA PHE A 134 26.64 13.66 15.97
C PHE A 134 27.96 14.11 16.59
N ASN A 135 28.58 13.26 17.41
CA ASN A 135 29.90 13.54 17.95
C ASN A 135 30.96 12.98 16.99
N PRO A 136 32.00 13.74 16.59
CA PRO A 136 33.04 13.23 15.68
C PRO A 136 33.80 12.00 16.21
N ASN A 137 33.70 11.69 17.50
CA ASN A 137 34.26 10.49 18.11
C ASN A 137 33.39 9.24 17.92
N ASP A 138 32.12 9.39 17.52
CA ASP A 138 31.23 8.27 17.25
C ASP A 138 31.56 7.61 15.90
N THR A 139 31.24 6.33 15.75
CA THR A 139 31.44 5.63 14.48
C THR A 139 30.30 5.93 13.50
N CYS A 140 30.63 6.36 12.28
CA CYS A 140 29.67 6.58 11.19
C CYS A 140 30.12 5.88 9.91
N LEU A 141 29.18 5.26 9.18
CA LEU A 141 29.48 4.51 7.95
C LEU A 141 29.40 5.37 6.67
N ALA A 142 29.02 6.64 6.79
CA ALA A 142 28.94 7.59 5.69
C ALA A 142 30.31 7.84 5.04
N SER A 143 30.30 8.17 3.75
CA SER A 143 31.52 8.46 3.01
C SER A 143 32.15 9.78 3.44
N CYS A 144 31.34 10.77 3.83
CA CYS A 144 31.83 12.05 4.37
C CYS A 144 32.72 11.84 5.61
N PHE A 145 32.37 10.88 6.48
CA PHE A 145 33.11 10.58 7.70
C PHE A 145 34.44 9.89 7.38
N LYS A 146 34.43 8.93 6.45
CA LYS A 146 35.65 8.22 6.01
C LYS A 146 36.66 9.13 5.31
N SER A 147 36.17 10.12 4.57
CA SER A 147 37.02 11.08 3.86
C SER A 147 37.50 12.25 4.73
N GLY A 148 37.13 12.29 6.02
CA GLY A 148 37.49 13.38 6.93
C GLY A 148 36.81 14.72 6.62
N HIS A 149 35.71 14.70 5.86
CA HIS A 149 34.91 15.88 5.56
C HIS A 149 33.84 16.12 6.64
N PRO A 150 33.42 17.38 6.86
CA PRO A 150 32.32 17.68 7.77
C PRO A 150 31.02 17.03 7.26
N CYS A 151 30.44 16.14 8.07
CA CYS A 151 29.14 15.51 7.78
C CYS A 151 27.99 16.32 8.38
N SER A 152 26.87 16.40 7.66
CA SER A 152 25.62 16.97 8.15
C SER A 152 24.80 15.94 8.96
N PRO A 153 23.93 16.40 9.87
CA PRO A 153 22.98 15.55 10.58
C PRO A 153 21.91 14.98 9.63
N CYS A 154 21.44 13.75 9.90
CA CYS A 154 20.47 13.08 9.03
C CYS A 154 19.03 13.58 9.19
N ALA A 155 18.65 14.11 10.36
CA ALA A 155 17.27 14.52 10.65
C ALA A 155 16.64 15.48 9.61
N PRO A 156 17.29 16.58 9.19
CA PRO A 156 16.68 17.48 8.19
C PRO A 156 16.50 16.79 6.83
N ILE A 157 17.48 15.98 6.40
CA ILE A 157 17.46 15.27 5.12
C ILE A 157 16.31 14.24 5.11
N ILE A 158 16.25 13.39 6.13
CA ILE A 158 15.18 12.37 6.25
C ILE A 158 13.81 13.05 6.39
N GLY A 159 13.73 14.16 7.13
CA GLY A 159 12.50 14.92 7.32
C GLY A 159 11.91 15.44 6.01
N GLU A 160 12.74 16.02 5.14
CA GLU A 160 12.28 16.51 3.83
C GLU A 160 11.76 15.36 2.96
N TYR A 161 12.55 14.30 2.79
CA TYR A 161 12.15 13.13 2.00
C TYR A 161 10.91 12.42 2.55
N ALA A 162 10.84 12.20 3.85
CA ALA A 162 9.68 11.55 4.47
C ALA A 162 8.43 12.42 4.33
N GLY A 163 8.54 13.75 4.40
CA GLY A 163 7.40 14.64 4.24
C GLY A 163 6.81 14.58 2.84
N GLU A 164 7.67 14.60 1.82
CA GLU A 164 7.26 14.46 0.42
C GLU A 164 6.62 13.09 0.14
N VAL A 165 7.29 12.01 0.59
CA VAL A 165 6.82 10.64 0.39
C VAL A 165 5.50 10.39 1.11
N LEU A 166 5.33 10.86 2.36
CA LEU A 166 4.08 10.71 3.11
C LEU A 166 2.91 11.41 2.42
N ARG A 167 3.13 12.61 1.87
CA ARG A 167 2.09 13.33 1.12
C ARG A 167 1.72 12.61 -0.17
N PHE A 168 2.73 12.13 -0.90
CA PHE A 168 2.52 11.40 -2.15
C PHE A 168 1.78 10.06 -1.91
N VAL A 169 2.27 9.24 -0.99
CA VAL A 169 1.66 7.95 -0.64
C VAL A 169 0.27 8.14 -0.01
N GLY A 170 0.12 9.14 0.86
CA GLY A 170 -1.16 9.51 1.44
C GLY A 170 -2.20 9.86 0.38
N GLY A 171 -1.82 10.67 -0.62
CA GLY A 171 -2.67 11.00 -1.76
C GLY A 171 -3.05 9.79 -2.62
N ILE A 172 -2.08 8.92 -2.94
CA ILE A 172 -2.34 7.67 -3.68
C ILE A 172 -3.32 6.76 -2.92
N GLY A 173 -3.08 6.53 -1.63
CA GLY A 173 -3.98 5.69 -0.83
C GLY A 173 -5.39 6.28 -0.70
N LEU A 174 -5.52 7.62 -0.68
CA LEU A 174 -6.82 8.29 -0.66
C LEU A 174 -7.56 8.08 -1.99
N PHE A 175 -6.84 8.19 -3.12
CA PHE A 175 -7.39 7.86 -4.45
C PHE A 175 -7.86 6.41 -4.52
N PHE A 176 -7.05 5.44 -4.08
CA PHE A 176 -7.46 4.04 -4.06
C PHE A 176 -8.65 3.79 -3.14
N SER A 177 -8.73 4.46 -1.99
CA SER A 177 -9.87 4.36 -1.07
C SER A 177 -11.19 4.76 -1.76
N PHE A 178 -11.16 5.75 -2.66
CA PHE A 178 -12.35 6.08 -3.47
C PHE A 178 -12.72 4.98 -4.46
N THR A 179 -11.74 4.29 -5.04
CA THR A 179 -12.03 3.13 -5.92
C THR A 179 -12.62 1.96 -5.13
N GLU A 180 -12.19 1.77 -3.87
CA GLU A 180 -12.67 0.69 -2.99
C GLU A 180 -14.12 0.93 -2.55
N ILE A 181 -14.49 2.15 -2.16
CA ILE A 181 -15.88 2.45 -1.82
C ILE A 181 -16.82 2.29 -3.03
N LEU A 182 -16.35 2.63 -4.24
CA LEU A 182 -17.06 2.31 -5.48
C LEU A 182 -17.17 0.79 -5.68
N GLY A 183 -16.11 0.02 -5.41
CA GLY A 183 -16.12 -1.44 -5.43
C GLY A 183 -17.13 -2.04 -4.45
N VAL A 184 -17.21 -1.53 -3.22
CA VAL A 184 -18.21 -1.93 -2.21
C VAL A 184 -19.62 -1.65 -2.72
N TRP A 185 -19.87 -0.44 -3.23
CA TRP A 185 -21.18 -0.04 -3.77
C TRP A 185 -21.59 -0.91 -4.97
N LEU A 186 -20.67 -1.15 -5.91
CA LEU A 186 -20.90 -2.02 -7.06
C LEU A 186 -21.21 -3.45 -6.63
N THR A 187 -20.48 -3.98 -5.66
CA THR A 187 -20.68 -5.33 -5.12
C THR A 187 -22.04 -5.45 -4.44
N TYR A 188 -22.41 -4.48 -3.59
CA TYR A 188 -23.71 -4.43 -2.94
C TYR A 188 -24.85 -4.40 -3.95
N ARG A 189 -24.74 -3.53 -4.96
CA ARG A 189 -25.72 -3.41 -6.04
C ARG A 189 -25.82 -4.70 -6.86
N TYR A 190 -24.68 -5.27 -7.26
CA TYR A 190 -24.61 -6.48 -8.08
C TYR A 190 -25.19 -7.69 -7.35
N ARG A 191 -24.85 -7.85 -6.07
CA ARG A 191 -25.37 -8.92 -5.21
C ARG A 191 -26.89 -8.90 -5.09
N ASN A 192 -27.48 -7.70 -4.97
CA ASN A 192 -28.92 -7.52 -4.84
C ASN A 192 -29.69 -7.66 -6.17
N GLN A 193 -28.99 -7.85 -7.30
CA GLN A 193 -29.64 -8.14 -8.57
C GLN A 193 -29.91 -9.64 -8.69
N LYS A 194 -31.10 -9.99 -9.18
CA LYS A 194 -31.40 -11.40 -9.52
C LYS A 194 -30.69 -11.75 -10.83
N ASP A 195 -30.03 -12.90 -10.85
CA ASP A 195 -29.44 -13.42 -12.08
C ASP A 195 -30.57 -13.70 -13.09
N PRO A 196 -30.63 -13.01 -14.25
CA PRO A 196 -31.67 -13.23 -15.25
C PRO A 196 -31.60 -14.63 -15.88
N ARG A 197 -30.50 -15.38 -15.70
CA ARG A 197 -30.33 -16.76 -16.18
C ARG A 197 -30.69 -17.82 -15.13
N ALA A 198 -30.88 -17.44 -13.87
CA ALA A 198 -31.27 -18.39 -12.84
C ALA A 198 -32.73 -18.81 -13.05
N ASN A 199 -32.96 -20.11 -13.29
CA ASN A 199 -34.29 -20.67 -13.41
C ASN A 199 -35.08 -20.38 -12.12
N PRO A 200 -36.27 -19.75 -12.18
CA PRO A 200 -37.05 -19.41 -10.99
C PRO A 200 -37.54 -20.64 -10.21
N SER A 201 -37.45 -21.83 -10.81
CA SER A 201 -37.83 -23.14 -10.25
C SER A 201 -36.69 -23.92 -9.59
N ALA A 202 -35.46 -23.39 -9.53
CA ALA A 202 -34.31 -24.07 -8.93
C ALA A 202 -34.09 -23.75 -7.43
N PHE A 203 -35.07 -23.13 -6.76
CA PHE A 203 -35.10 -23.05 -5.29
C PHE A 203 -35.76 -24.31 -4.72
N LEU A 204 -34.97 -25.38 -4.60
CA LEU A 204 -35.16 -26.45 -3.62
C LEU A 204 -33.82 -26.70 -2.94
#